data_AF-A0A1V6ZAR1-F1
#
_entry.id   AF-A0A1V6ZAR1-F1
#
_cell.length_a   1.000
_cell.length_b   1.000
_cell.length_c   1.000
_cell.angle_alpha   90.00
_cell.angle_beta   90.00
_cell.angle_gamma   90.00
#
_symmetry.space_group_name_H-M   'P 1'
#
loop_
_entity.id
_entity.type
_entity.pdbx_description
1 polymer ?
#
loop_
_entity_poly.entity_id
_entity_poly.type
_entity_poly.pdbx_seq_one_letter_code
_entity_poly.pdbx_strand_id
1 'polypeptide(L)'
;MDGMSINMDDISINETSATSKEFPLDAVLDTEIGMIYVPKSVAQALNAQIGNTSVPDKRGQVNFSYSAVGENSTINFKFGELDFIFYLSYFVSQEMEIATYGGVDFR
;
A
#
# COMPACT_ATOMS: atom_id res chain seq x y z
N MET A 1 17.39 16.98 -3.56
CA MET A 1 16.34 16.85 -4.59
C MET A 1 15.23 17.77 -4.19
N ASP A 2 14.89 18.73 -5.05
CA ASP A 2 13.67 19.51 -4.89
C ASP A 2 12.54 18.65 -5.47
N GLY A 3 11.90 17.86 -4.61
CA GLY A 3 10.70 17.09 -4.97
C GLY A 3 9.51 18.03 -5.11
N MET A 4 8.59 17.73 -6.03
CA MET A 4 7.31 18.43 -6.09
C MET A 4 6.41 17.90 -4.97
N SER A 5 6.23 18.71 -3.93
CA SER A 5 5.24 18.48 -2.86
C SER A 5 3.86 18.99 -3.26
N ILE A 6 2.84 18.22 -2.93
CA ILE A 6 1.43 18.57 -3.15
C ILE A 6 0.58 18.05 -1.99
N ASN A 7 -0.43 18.82 -1.59
CA ASN A 7 -1.38 18.39 -0.57
C ASN A 7 -2.29 17.29 -1.13
N MET A 8 -2.27 16.13 -0.49
CA MET A 8 -3.18 15.02 -0.75
C MET A 8 -4.26 14.99 0.33
N ASP A 9 -5.52 15.06 -0.08
CA ASP A 9 -6.65 15.15 0.85
C ASP A 9 -7.03 13.78 1.43
N ASP A 10 -6.81 12.70 0.67
CA ASP A 10 -7.13 11.36 1.13
C ASP A 10 -6.32 10.28 0.38
N ILE A 11 -6.14 9.16 1.07
CA ILE A 11 -5.81 7.87 0.45
C ILE A 11 -6.79 6.83 1.00
N SER A 12 -7.44 6.07 0.13
CA SER A 12 -8.50 5.13 0.50
C SER A 12 -8.43 3.82 -0.26
N ILE A 13 -8.87 2.71 0.36
CA ILE A 13 -9.11 1.43 -0.32
C ILE A 13 -10.62 1.19 -0.35
N ASN A 14 -11.17 0.90 -1.53
CA ASN A 14 -12.61 0.65 -1.74
C ASN A 14 -13.47 1.72 -1.05
N GLU A 15 -13.14 3.00 -1.27
CA GLU A 15 -13.81 4.18 -0.69
C GLU A 15 -13.68 4.33 0.84
N THR A 16 -12.96 3.43 1.51
CA THR A 16 -12.68 3.54 2.94
C THR A 16 -11.40 4.34 3.16
N SER A 17 -11.55 5.57 3.63
CA SER A 17 -10.44 6.48 3.91
C SER A 17 -9.48 5.92 4.96
N ALA A 18 -8.18 6.09 4.73
CA ALA A 18 -7.11 5.77 5.65
C ALA A 18 -6.50 7.02 6.31
N THR A 19 -7.12 8.19 6.10
CA THR A 19 -6.64 9.48 6.60
C THR A 19 -7.70 10.20 7.44
N SER A 20 -7.25 11.17 8.23
CA SER A 20 -8.17 12.08 8.92
C SER A 20 -8.59 13.19 7.98
N LYS A 21 -9.84 13.64 8.06
CA LYS A 21 -10.32 14.83 7.34
C LYS A 21 -9.80 16.15 7.94
N GLU A 22 -9.09 16.09 9.07
CA GLU A 22 -8.62 17.29 9.77
C GLU A 22 -7.44 17.96 9.06
N PHE A 23 -6.56 17.19 8.44
CA PHE A 23 -5.34 17.72 7.81
C PHE A 23 -5.01 16.94 6.54
N PRO A 24 -4.64 17.62 5.44
CA PRO A 24 -4.12 16.95 4.26
C PRO A 24 -2.76 16.32 4.56
N LEU A 25 -2.41 15.31 3.78
CA LEU A 25 -1.08 14.71 3.76
C LEU A 25 -0.17 15.51 2.82
N ASP A 26 1.08 15.73 3.22
CA ASP A 26 2.13 16.22 2.33
C ASP A 26 2.65 15.05 1.49
N ALA A 27 2.32 15.05 0.19
CA ALA A 27 2.73 14.02 -0.75
C ALA A 27 3.86 14.53 -1.64
N VAL A 28 4.94 13.78 -1.72
CA VAL A 28 6.08 14.05 -2.60
C VAL A 28 6.03 13.11 -3.79
N LEU A 29 6.07 13.67 -5.01
CA LEU A 29 6.24 12.89 -6.23
C LEU A 29 7.72 12.55 -6.42
N ASP A 30 8.11 11.34 -6.03
CA ASP A 30 9.48 10.83 -6.13
C ASP A 30 9.56 9.73 -7.21
N THR A 31 10.29 10.01 -8.29
CA THR A 31 10.47 9.06 -9.41
C THR A 31 11.60 8.06 -9.18
N GLU A 32 12.40 8.21 -8.13
CA GLU A 32 13.52 7.30 -7.83
C GLU A 32 13.09 6.12 -6.96
N ILE A 33 11.95 6.25 -6.29
CA ILE A 33 11.43 5.25 -5.37
C ILE A 33 10.36 4.39 -6.06
N GLY A 34 10.56 3.07 -6.08
CA GLY A 34 9.61 2.11 -6.65
C GLY A 34 8.48 1.68 -5.70
N MET A 35 8.24 2.40 -4.61
CA MET A 35 7.24 2.07 -3.59
C MET A 35 6.66 3.33 -2.95
N ILE A 36 5.47 3.21 -2.36
CA ILE A 36 4.83 4.32 -1.67
C ILE A 36 5.20 4.30 -0.19
N TYR A 37 5.68 5.43 0.30
CA TYR A 37 5.87 5.67 1.73
C TYR A 37 4.75 6.55 2.27
N VAL A 38 4.15 6.13 3.38
CA VAL A 38 3.13 6.89 4.09
C VAL A 38 3.45 6.93 5.59
N PRO A 39 2.89 7.89 6.35
CA PRO A 39 2.97 7.85 7.80
C PRO A 39 2.46 6.52 8.37
N LYS A 40 3.07 6.07 9.47
CA LYS A 40 2.77 4.77 10.08
C LYS A 40 1.28 4.55 10.35
N SER A 41 0.56 5.58 10.82
CA SER A 41 -0.88 5.51 11.08
C SER A 41 -1.69 5.23 9.83
N VAL A 42 -1.34 5.85 8.70
CA VAL A 42 -1.98 5.65 7.40
C VAL A 42 -1.69 4.23 6.90
N ALA A 43 -0.44 3.77 6.98
CA ALA A 43 -0.09 2.39 6.63
C ALA A 43 -0.87 1.37 7.46
N GLN A 44 -1.03 1.61 8.77
CA GLN A 44 -1.80 0.74 9.65
C GLN A 44 -3.29 0.72 9.27
N ALA A 45 -3.87 1.87 8.93
CA ALA A 45 -5.26 1.95 8.49
C ALA A 45 -5.48 1.21 7.15
N LEU A 46 -4.61 1.41 6.16
CA LEU A 46 -4.65 0.67 4.88
C LEU A 46 -4.53 -0.84 5.10
N ASN A 47 -3.56 -1.26 5.92
CA ASN A 47 -3.35 -2.68 6.23
C ASN A 47 -4.56 -3.31 6.95
N ALA A 48 -5.23 -2.58 7.83
CA ALA A 48 -6.45 -3.07 8.48
C ALA A 48 -7.60 -3.29 7.50
N GLN A 49 -7.72 -2.44 6.47
CA GLN A 49 -8.76 -2.56 5.43
C GLN A 49 -8.59 -3.81 4.55
N ILE A 50 -7.34 -4.23 4.32
CA ILE A 50 -7.02 -5.47 3.57
C ILE A 50 -6.95 -6.70 4.47
N GLY A 51 -7.45 -6.61 5.71
CA GLY A 51 -7.50 -7.73 6.63
C GLY A 51 -6.14 -8.19 7.15
N ASN A 52 -5.08 -7.38 7.02
CA ASN A 52 -3.83 -7.69 7.69
C ASN A 52 -3.99 -7.46 9.20
N THR A 53 -3.88 -8.55 9.95
CA THR A 53 -3.79 -8.55 11.42
C THR A 53 -2.41 -8.98 11.92
N SER A 54 -1.50 -9.29 10.99
CA SER A 54 -0.17 -9.84 11.26
C SER A 54 0.83 -8.74 11.61
N VAL A 55 1.76 -9.06 12.51
CA VAL A 55 2.97 -8.25 12.73
C VAL A 55 3.85 -8.36 11.47
N PRO A 56 4.53 -7.28 11.03
CA PRO A 56 5.48 -7.36 9.94
C PRO A 56 6.53 -8.46 10.18
N ASP A 57 6.94 -9.14 9.11
CA ASP A 57 7.92 -10.21 9.19
C ASP A 57 9.35 -9.68 9.47
N LYS A 58 10.34 -10.58 9.45
CA LYS A 58 11.76 -10.24 9.64
C LYS A 58 12.33 -9.26 8.59
N ARG A 59 11.66 -9.09 7.46
CA ARG A 59 12.00 -8.13 6.39
C ARG A 59 11.19 -6.83 6.51
N GLY A 60 10.31 -6.73 7.50
CA GLY A 60 9.39 -5.62 7.66
C GLY A 60 8.20 -5.67 6.68
N GLN A 61 7.99 -6.80 5.99
CA GLN A 61 6.88 -6.97 5.06
C GLN A 61 5.59 -7.33 5.80
N VAL A 62 4.48 -6.81 5.31
CA VAL A 62 3.16 -7.09 5.84
C VAL A 62 2.48 -8.12 4.95
N ASN A 63 2.16 -9.28 5.54
CA ASN A 63 1.59 -10.42 4.82
C ASN A 63 0.10 -10.59 5.17
N PHE A 64 -0.71 -10.83 4.14
CA PHE A 64 -2.15 -11.05 4.26
C PHE A 64 -2.60 -12.13 3.26
N SER A 65 -3.80 -12.66 3.44
CA SER A 65 -4.36 -13.64 2.50
C SER A 65 -4.55 -13.02 1.11
N TYR A 66 -4.17 -13.72 0.06
CA TYR A 66 -4.46 -13.31 -1.31
C TYR A 66 -5.95 -13.03 -1.53
N SER A 67 -6.82 -13.81 -0.89
CA SER A 67 -8.27 -13.63 -0.97
C SER A 67 -8.79 -12.34 -0.33
N ALA A 68 -7.97 -11.61 0.42
CA ALA A 68 -8.35 -10.35 1.05
C ALA A 68 -8.32 -9.18 0.06
N VAL A 69 -7.58 -9.30 -1.04
CA VAL A 69 -7.60 -8.33 -2.13
C VAL A 69 -8.56 -8.86 -3.20
N GLY A 70 -9.79 -8.36 -3.19
CA GLY A 70 -10.75 -8.68 -4.24
C GLY A 70 -10.25 -8.19 -5.61
N GLU A 71 -10.63 -8.89 -6.69
CA GLU A 71 -10.17 -8.60 -8.06
C GLU A 71 -10.42 -7.14 -8.50
N ASN A 72 -11.51 -6.54 -8.00
CA ASN A 72 -11.90 -5.16 -8.30
C ASN A 72 -11.55 -4.18 -7.17
N SER A 73 -10.71 -4.59 -6.21
CA SER A 73 -10.32 -3.69 -5.14
C SER A 73 -9.49 -2.54 -5.70
N THR A 74 -9.77 -1.34 -5.24
CA THR A 74 -9.11 -0.13 -5.72
C THR A 74 -8.45 0.63 -4.59
N ILE A 75 -7.40 1.35 -4.93
CA ILE A 75 -6.81 2.39 -4.10
C ILE A 75 -7.00 3.73 -4.81
N ASN A 76 -7.43 4.75 -4.07
CA ASN A 76 -7.61 6.11 -4.58
C ASN A 76 -6.69 7.08 -3.84
N PHE A 77 -6.02 7.94 -4.60
CA PHE A 77 -5.26 9.08 -4.10
C PHE A 77 -5.99 10.36 -4.51
N LYS A 78 -6.44 11.15 -3.55
CA LYS A 78 -7.27 12.33 -3.79
C LYS A 78 -6.48 13.63 -3.60
N PHE A 79 -6.55 14.50 -4.60
CA PHE A 79 -5.93 15.83 -4.59
C PHE A 79 -6.96 16.88 -5.04
N GLY A 80 -7.64 17.51 -4.09
CA GLY A 80 -8.75 18.44 -4.35
C GLY A 80 -9.92 17.75 -5.04
N GLU A 81 -10.21 18.18 -6.27
CA GLU A 81 -11.24 17.61 -7.13
C GLU A 81 -10.74 16.45 -8.00
N LEU A 82 -9.44 16.11 -7.91
CA LEU A 82 -8.83 15.03 -8.69
C LEU A 82 -8.79 13.74 -7.88
N ASP A 83 -9.31 12.67 -8.48
CA ASP A 83 -9.24 11.31 -7.97
C ASP A 83 -8.37 10.44 -8.89
N PHE A 84 -7.29 9.88 -8.34
CA PHE A 84 -6.42 8.94 -9.04
C PHE A 84 -6.68 7.52 -8.53
N ILE A 85 -7.51 6.79 -9.27
CA ILE A 85 -7.99 5.47 -8.90
C ILE A 85 -7.21 4.39 -9.65
N PHE A 86 -6.65 3.43 -8.91
CA PHE A 86 -5.89 2.31 -9.44
C PHE A 86 -6.39 0.99 -8.85
N TYR A 87 -6.14 -0.11 -9.54
CA TYR A 87 -6.32 -1.43 -8.95
C TYR A 87 -5.32 -1.64 -7.82
N LEU A 88 -5.80 -2.11 -6.67
CA LEU A 88 -4.97 -2.38 -5.50
C LEU A 88 -3.89 -3.44 -5.78
N SER A 89 -4.15 -4.35 -6.72
CA SER A 89 -3.20 -5.36 -7.17
C SER A 89 -1.89 -4.79 -7.72
N TYR A 90 -1.85 -3.52 -8.14
CA TYR A 90 -0.61 -2.85 -8.57
C TYR A 90 0.32 -2.51 -7.40
N PHE A 91 -0.17 -2.55 -6.16
CA PHE A 91 0.58 -2.21 -4.94
C PHE A 91 0.86 -3.41 -4.04
N VAL A 92 0.47 -4.61 -4.49
CA VAL A 92 0.62 -5.85 -3.75
C VAL A 92 1.51 -6.80 -4.55
N SER A 93 2.55 -7.32 -3.90
CA SER A 93 3.43 -8.33 -4.49
C SER A 93 3.07 -9.71 -3.99
N GLN A 94 2.96 -10.68 -4.90
CA GLN A 94 2.93 -12.09 -4.55
C GLN A 94 4.35 -12.65 -4.63
N GLU A 95 4.99 -12.86 -3.48
CA GLU A 95 6.22 -13.64 -3.41
C GLU A 95 5.87 -15.10 -3.09
N MET A 96 6.25 -16.03 -3.97
CA MET A 96 6.31 -17.43 -3.57
C MET A 96 7.51 -17.57 -2.64
N GLU A 97 7.27 -17.83 -1.36
CA GLU A 97 8.35 -18.28 -0.48
C GLU A 97 8.79 -19.64 -1.02
N ILE A 98 9.91 -19.66 -1.77
CA ILE A 98 10.58 -20.92 -2.09
C ILE A 98 11.05 -21.44 -0.74
N ALA A 99 10.27 -22.35 -0.16
CA ALA A 99 10.73 -23.10 0.99
C ALA A 99 11.98 -23.87 0.51
N THR A 100 13.16 -23.34 0.82
CA THR A 100 14.39 -24.15 0.86
C THR A 100 14.22 -25.17 1.99
N TYR A 101 13.38 -26.17 1.75
CA TYR A 101 13.48 -27.46 2.41
C TYR A 101 14.78 -28.07 1.91
N GLY A 102 15.84 -27.94 2.70
CA GLY A 102 17.06 -28.72 2.59
C GLY A 102 17.48 -29.08 1.16
N GLY A 103 17.91 -28.08 0.38
CA GLY A 103 18.76 -28.27 -0.79
C GLY A 103 18.31 -29.28 -1.84
N VAL A 104 17.21 -29.01 -2.55
CA VAL A 104 17.09 -29.53 -3.93
C VAL A 104 16.54 -28.43 -4.84
N ASP A 105 17.41 -27.97 -5.74
CA ASP A 105 17.13 -27.07 -6.85
C ASP A 105 16.54 -27.90 -8.00
N PHE A 106 15.27 -27.69 -8.33
CA PHE A 106 14.67 -28.24 -9.55
C PHE A 106 14.50 -27.11 -10.55
N ARG A 107 15.49 -27.04 -11.45
CA ARG A 107 15.39 -26.32 -12.73
C ARG A 107 14.36 -26.95 -13.64
#